data_AF-A0A2N6JY84-F1
#
_entry.id   AF-A0A2N6JY84-F1
#
_cell.length_a   1.000
_cell.length_b   1.000
_cell.length_c   1.000
_cell.angle_alpha   90.00
_cell.angle_beta   90.00
_cell.angle_gamma   90.00
#
_symmetry.space_group_name_H-M   'P 1'
#
loop_
_entity.id
_entity.type
_entity.pdbx_description
1 polymer ?
#
loop_
_entity_poly.entity_id
_entity_poly.type
_entity_poly.pdbx_seq_one_letter_code
_entity_poly.pdbx_strand_id
1 'polypeptide(L)'
;MRFLLCGVIASLGILPLPALAQVQKQVSDAQVAAMVEALRLAAPKTGKANDGYYSDWQVKPETLKGWSRNCLKKEVTPTQFENSPQLARQVVSCIVRRELNNQYAATKNNEIGAVRGTACWWMTGSYTSCNSGFTGTYVQQVVGYYQQQRSKR
;
A
#
# COMPACT_ATOMS: atom_id res chain seq x y z
N MET A 1 47.11 -51.16 -39.56
CA MET A 1 46.13 -50.13 -39.98
C MET A 1 45.64 -49.41 -38.74
N ARG A 2 45.74 -48.08 -38.77
CA ARG A 2 45.37 -47.08 -37.76
C ARG A 2 43.84 -47.00 -37.69
N PHE A 3 43.22 -47.06 -36.52
CA PHE A 3 41.95 -46.34 -36.28
C PHE A 3 41.86 -45.93 -34.81
N LEU A 4 42.23 -44.67 -34.57
CA LEU A 4 41.86 -43.89 -33.40
C LEU A 4 40.38 -43.53 -33.54
N LEU A 5 39.52 -44.03 -32.66
CA LEU A 5 38.14 -43.56 -32.55
C LEU A 5 38.06 -42.56 -31.39
N CYS A 6 38.19 -41.28 -31.74
CA CYS A 6 37.86 -40.15 -30.89
C CYS A 6 36.36 -40.16 -30.57
N GLY A 7 36.00 -40.50 -29.33
CA GLY A 7 34.67 -40.23 -28.80
C GLY A 7 34.53 -38.74 -28.49
N VAL A 8 33.73 -38.04 -29.28
CA VAL A 8 33.37 -36.63 -29.05
C VAL A 8 32.36 -36.56 -27.93
N ILE A 9 32.75 -36.01 -26.77
CA ILE A 9 31.82 -35.64 -25.69
C ILE A 9 31.07 -34.39 -26.16
N ALA A 10 29.83 -34.56 -26.61
CA ALA A 10 28.93 -33.46 -26.91
C ALA A 10 28.37 -32.88 -25.59
N SER A 11 29.10 -31.92 -25.02
CA SER A 11 28.63 -31.13 -23.88
C SER A 11 27.45 -30.26 -24.31
N LEU A 12 26.21 -30.66 -24.02
CA LEU A 12 25.05 -29.78 -24.13
C LEU A 12 25.20 -28.66 -23.08
N GLY A 13 25.62 -27.48 -23.54
CA GLY A 13 25.63 -26.26 -22.73
C GLY A 13 24.20 -25.85 -22.37
N ILE A 14 23.88 -25.93 -21.09
CA ILE A 14 22.64 -25.36 -20.53
C ILE A 14 22.79 -23.83 -20.60
N LEU A 15 22.08 -23.19 -21.51
CA LEU A 15 22.01 -21.73 -21.58
C LEU A 15 21.27 -21.21 -20.32
N PRO A 16 21.86 -20.30 -19.53
CA PRO A 16 21.14 -19.68 -18.43
C PRO A 16 20.08 -18.75 -19.04
N LEU A 17 18.82 -19.14 -18.93
CA LEU A 17 17.69 -18.25 -19.21
C LEU A 17 17.86 -17.00 -18.34
N PRO A 18 17.88 -15.79 -18.91
CA PRO A 18 17.90 -14.57 -18.12
C PRO A 18 16.58 -14.55 -17.34
N ALA A 19 16.67 -14.69 -16.02
CA ALA A 19 15.55 -14.43 -15.14
C ALA A 19 15.12 -12.99 -15.41
N LEU A 20 14.00 -12.82 -16.11
CA LEU A 20 13.36 -11.52 -16.31
C LEU A 20 12.98 -11.03 -14.91
N ALA A 21 13.86 -10.24 -14.31
CA ALA A 21 13.56 -9.49 -13.11
C ALA A 21 12.35 -8.62 -13.44
N GLN A 22 11.16 -9.04 -13.00
CA GLN A 22 9.97 -8.23 -13.14
C GLN A 22 10.20 -6.99 -12.28
N VAL A 23 10.59 -5.88 -12.91
CA VAL A 23 10.60 -4.57 -12.28
C VAL A 23 9.18 -4.32 -11.82
N GLN A 24 8.95 -4.49 -10.51
CA GLN A 24 7.66 -4.22 -9.91
C GLN A 24 7.37 -2.73 -10.12
N LYS A 25 6.41 -2.43 -11.00
CA LYS A 25 6.05 -1.05 -11.31
C LYS A 25 5.54 -0.41 -10.03
N GLN A 26 6.31 0.53 -9.49
CA GLN A 26 5.95 1.26 -8.28
C GLN A 26 4.64 2.02 -8.52
N VAL A 27 3.76 2.03 -7.51
CA VAL A 27 2.51 2.80 -7.58
C VAL A 27 2.80 4.28 -7.84
N SER A 28 2.02 4.88 -8.73
CA SER A 28 2.17 6.29 -9.10
C SER A 28 1.72 7.22 -7.98
N ASP A 29 2.25 8.45 -7.99
CA ASP A 29 1.84 9.49 -7.04
C ASP A 29 0.36 9.84 -7.14
N ALA A 30 -0.23 9.72 -8.33
CA ALA A 30 -1.67 9.91 -8.54
C ALA A 30 -2.49 8.83 -7.82
N GLN A 31 -2.07 7.56 -7.86
CA GLN A 31 -2.72 6.47 -7.14
C GLN A 31 -2.57 6.63 -5.63
N VAL A 32 -1.38 7.02 -5.16
CA VAL A 32 -1.17 7.32 -3.73
C VAL A 32 -2.05 8.48 -3.28
N ALA A 33 -2.07 9.60 -4.00
CA ALA A 33 -2.88 10.76 -3.65
C ALA A 33 -4.38 10.45 -3.65
N ALA A 34 -4.86 9.65 -4.60
CA ALA A 34 -6.26 9.20 -4.66
C ALA A 34 -6.61 8.32 -3.45
N MET A 35 -5.74 7.39 -3.07
CA MET A 35 -5.95 6.51 -1.93
C MET A 35 -5.91 7.26 -0.60
N VAL A 36 -4.95 8.17 -0.43
CA VAL A 36 -4.87 9.04 0.76
C VAL A 36 -6.17 9.83 0.92
N GLU A 37 -6.68 10.41 -0.16
CA GLU A 37 -7.92 11.18 -0.10
C GLU A 37 -9.16 10.29 0.14
N ALA A 38 -9.21 9.11 -0.45
CA ALA A 38 -10.29 8.16 -0.23
C ALA A 38 -10.40 7.72 1.24
N LEU A 39 -9.26 7.45 1.89
CA LEU A 39 -9.21 7.12 3.31
C LEU A 39 -9.70 8.27 4.18
N ARG A 40 -9.34 9.51 3.84
CA ARG A 40 -9.80 10.73 4.53
C ARG A 40 -11.31 10.88 4.47
N LEU A 41 -11.90 10.68 3.28
CA LEU A 41 -13.33 10.80 3.06
C LEU A 41 -14.14 9.68 3.72
N ALA A 42 -13.56 8.48 3.82
CA ALA A 42 -14.18 7.33 4.47
C ALA A 42 -13.94 7.28 5.99
N ALA A 43 -13.11 8.16 6.55
CA ALA A 43 -12.77 8.15 7.96
C ALA A 43 -14.05 8.24 8.82
N PRO A 44 -14.24 7.34 9.81
CA PRO A 44 -15.40 7.37 10.68
C PRO A 44 -15.54 8.74 11.36
N LYS A 45 -16.74 9.34 11.27
CA LYS A 45 -17.03 10.60 11.95
C LYS A 45 -17.56 10.29 13.34
N THR A 46 -16.72 10.50 14.35
CA THR A 46 -17.06 10.14 15.74
C THR A 46 -17.78 11.26 16.47
N GLY A 47 -17.85 12.46 15.87
CA GLY A 47 -18.56 13.62 16.42
C GLY A 47 -17.91 14.21 17.68
N LYS A 48 -16.74 13.69 18.08
CA LYS A 48 -15.96 14.13 19.23
C LYS A 48 -14.55 14.48 18.77
N ALA A 49 -14.09 15.68 19.10
CA ALA A 49 -12.70 16.05 18.85
C ALA A 49 -11.78 15.16 19.71
N ASN A 50 -10.76 14.56 19.09
CA ASN A 50 -9.71 13.78 19.76
C ASN A 50 -10.26 12.62 20.63
N ASP A 51 -11.17 11.81 20.09
CA ASP A 51 -11.72 10.61 20.74
C ASP A 51 -10.73 9.43 20.89
N GLY A 52 -9.43 9.74 20.90
CA GLY A 52 -8.32 8.78 20.82
C GLY A 52 -7.72 8.65 19.42
N TYR A 53 -8.32 9.27 18.40
CA TYR A 53 -7.82 9.32 17.03
C TYR A 53 -7.50 10.75 16.60
N TYR A 54 -6.50 10.88 15.72
CA TYR A 54 -5.92 12.17 15.34
C TYR A 54 -5.87 12.33 13.82
N SER A 55 -5.92 13.59 13.38
CA SER A 55 -6.08 14.10 12.04
C SER A 55 -7.39 13.69 11.36
N ASP A 56 -7.62 14.25 10.16
CA ASP A 56 -8.70 13.84 9.27
C ASP A 56 -8.68 12.33 8.91
N TRP A 57 -7.54 11.66 9.07
CA TRP A 57 -7.39 10.23 8.77
C TRP A 57 -7.67 9.30 9.96
N GLN A 58 -7.97 9.87 11.14
CA GLN A 58 -8.32 9.12 12.35
C GLN A 58 -7.28 8.04 12.69
N VAL A 59 -6.04 8.46 12.93
CA VAL A 59 -4.91 7.57 13.25
C VAL A 59 -4.67 7.56 14.75
N LYS A 60 -4.41 6.36 15.31
CA LYS A 60 -4.09 6.21 16.74
C LYS A 60 -2.66 6.66 17.08
N PRO A 61 -2.41 7.22 18.27
CA PRO A 61 -1.07 7.64 18.71
C PRO A 61 0.02 6.57 18.59
N GLU A 62 -0.27 5.34 19.02
CA GLU A 62 0.68 4.23 19.00
C GLU A 62 1.07 3.84 17.57
N THR A 63 0.12 3.92 16.64
CA THR A 63 0.33 3.69 15.21
C THR A 63 1.18 4.81 14.61
N LEU A 64 0.83 6.07 14.92
CA LEU A 64 1.56 7.26 14.46
C LEU A 64 3.03 7.23 14.85
N LYS A 65 3.36 6.77 16.06
CA LYS A 65 4.76 6.65 16.53
C LYS A 65 5.58 5.74 15.62
N GLY A 66 5.05 4.56 15.26
CA GLY A 66 5.72 3.64 14.35
C GLY A 66 5.84 4.21 12.93
N TRP A 67 4.78 4.84 12.43
CA TRP A 67 4.74 5.41 11.09
C TRP A 67 5.71 6.58 10.91
N SER A 68 5.71 7.53 11.85
CA SER A 68 6.59 8.70 11.80
C SER A 68 8.08 8.31 11.85
N ARG A 69 8.47 7.38 12.74
CA ARG A 69 9.84 6.84 12.76
C ARG A 69 10.24 6.20 11.43
N ASN A 70 9.34 5.45 10.80
CA ASN A 70 9.63 4.81 9.51
C ASN A 70 9.77 5.85 8.39
N CYS A 71 8.79 6.75 8.28
CA CYS A 71 8.63 7.67 7.15
C CYS A 71 9.48 8.93 7.25
N LEU A 72 9.66 9.48 8.46
CA LEU A 72 10.33 10.76 8.69
C LEU A 72 11.64 10.63 9.46
N LYS A 73 11.98 9.42 9.93
CA LYS A 73 13.15 9.14 10.79
C LYS A 73 13.15 9.93 12.11
N LYS A 74 11.97 10.42 12.52
CA LYS A 74 11.73 11.10 13.79
C LYS A 74 10.32 10.79 14.28
N GLU A 75 10.12 10.91 15.58
CA GLU A 75 8.78 10.82 16.15
C GLU A 75 7.98 12.09 15.88
N VAL A 76 6.69 11.92 15.62
CA VAL A 76 5.69 12.99 15.55
C VAL A 76 4.70 12.78 16.67
N THR A 77 4.40 13.85 17.42
CA THR A 77 3.41 13.78 18.50
C THR A 77 1.99 13.83 17.93
N PRO A 78 0.98 13.28 18.64
CA PRO A 78 -0.42 13.38 18.19
C PRO A 78 -0.87 14.84 17.98
N THR A 79 -0.45 15.77 18.84
CA THR A 79 -0.73 17.20 18.70
C THR A 79 -0.11 17.82 17.44
N GLN A 80 1.14 17.49 17.12
CA GLN A 80 1.78 17.96 15.88
C GLN A 80 1.07 17.42 14.63
N PHE A 81 0.62 16.16 14.71
CA PHE A 81 -0.10 15.50 13.64
C PHE A 81 -1.50 16.08 13.41
N GLU A 82 -2.23 16.35 14.49
CA GLU A 82 -3.55 17.01 14.46
C GLU A 82 -3.46 18.43 13.88
N ASN A 83 -2.51 19.22 14.37
CA ASN A 83 -2.44 20.65 14.05
C ASN A 83 -1.76 20.97 12.71
N SER A 84 -1.23 19.97 12.01
CA SER A 84 -0.57 20.17 10.71
C SER A 84 -1.10 19.18 9.66
N PRO A 85 -2.12 19.58 8.88
CA PRO A 85 -2.66 18.77 7.79
C PRO A 85 -1.59 18.33 6.77
N GLN A 86 -0.59 19.18 6.52
CA GLN A 86 0.53 18.89 5.62
C GLN A 86 1.41 17.76 6.18
N LEU A 87 1.78 17.84 7.47
CA LEU A 87 2.53 16.78 8.15
C LEU A 87 1.74 15.48 8.18
N ALA A 88 0.44 15.56 8.48
CA ALA A 88 -0.43 14.39 8.50
C ALA A 88 -0.47 13.71 7.13
N ARG A 89 -0.74 14.49 6.08
CA ARG A 89 -0.75 14.00 4.70
C ARG A 89 0.59 13.40 4.28
N GLN A 90 1.71 13.96 4.72
CA GLN A 90 3.05 13.44 4.40
C GLN A 90 3.26 12.03 5.00
N VAL A 91 2.99 11.86 6.29
CA VAL A 91 3.13 10.55 6.97
C VAL A 91 2.16 9.53 6.37
N VAL A 92 0.90 9.90 6.19
CA VAL A 92 -0.12 9.02 5.62
C VAL A 92 0.23 8.62 4.19
N SER A 93 0.69 9.54 3.34
CA SER A 93 1.09 9.24 1.96
C SER A 93 2.26 8.26 1.89
N CYS A 94 3.22 8.37 2.79
CA CYS A 94 4.34 7.43 2.88
C CYS A 94 3.85 6.00 3.19
N ILE A 95 2.98 5.85 4.19
CA ILE A 95 2.43 4.55 4.59
C ILE A 95 1.51 3.98 3.51
N VAL A 96 0.62 4.80 2.95
CA VAL A 96 -0.25 4.40 1.84
C VAL A 96 0.58 3.94 0.64
N ARG A 97 1.67 4.63 0.28
CA ARG A 97 2.55 4.17 -0.80
C ARG A 97 3.14 2.79 -0.49
N ARG A 98 3.61 2.56 0.74
CA ARG A 98 4.15 1.25 1.15
C ARG A 98 3.07 0.16 1.00
N GLU A 99 1.91 0.37 1.61
CA GLU A 99 0.86 -0.65 1.61
C GLU A 99 0.23 -0.89 0.26
N LEU A 100 0.08 0.15 -0.55
CA LEU A 100 -0.45 0.01 -1.89
C LEU A 100 0.52 -0.78 -2.76
N ASN A 101 1.83 -0.51 -2.69
CA ASN A 101 2.82 -1.34 -3.40
C ASN A 101 2.76 -2.81 -2.97
N ASN A 102 2.70 -3.08 -1.66
CA ASN A 102 2.57 -4.44 -1.13
C ASN A 102 1.32 -5.14 -1.69
N GLN A 103 0.20 -4.43 -1.76
CA GLN A 103 -1.05 -5.00 -2.23
C GLN A 103 -1.11 -5.13 -3.75
N TYR A 104 -0.46 -4.26 -4.52
CA TYR A 104 -0.28 -4.46 -5.96
C TYR A 104 0.52 -5.74 -6.23
N ALA A 105 1.59 -5.97 -5.47
CA ALA A 105 2.35 -7.22 -5.54
C ALA A 105 1.47 -8.44 -5.25
N ALA A 106 0.74 -8.41 -4.13
CA ALA A 106 -0.10 -9.52 -3.68
C ALA A 106 -1.27 -9.81 -4.63
N THR A 107 -1.79 -8.79 -5.32
CA THR A 107 -2.97 -8.90 -6.18
C THR A 107 -2.64 -9.00 -7.67
N LYS A 108 -1.39 -9.30 -8.02
CA LYS A 108 -0.92 -9.40 -9.41
C LYS A 108 -1.23 -8.14 -10.23
N ASN A 109 -0.95 -6.99 -9.65
CA ASN A 109 -1.18 -5.65 -10.20
C ASN A 109 -2.65 -5.28 -10.44
N ASN A 110 -3.60 -5.95 -9.78
CA ASN A 110 -5.00 -5.52 -9.82
C ASN A 110 -5.20 -4.27 -8.94
N GLU A 111 -5.34 -3.10 -9.58
CA GLU A 111 -5.51 -1.81 -8.89
C GLU A 111 -6.64 -1.81 -7.86
N ILE A 112 -7.83 -2.27 -8.23
CA ILE A 112 -8.98 -2.28 -7.32
C ILE A 112 -8.81 -3.34 -6.22
N GLY A 113 -8.22 -4.49 -6.55
CA GLY A 113 -7.84 -5.49 -5.56
C GLY A 113 -6.89 -4.91 -4.52
N ALA A 114 -5.87 -4.16 -4.97
CA ALA A 114 -4.91 -3.54 -4.09
C ALA A 114 -5.52 -2.46 -3.19
N VAL A 115 -6.37 -1.59 -3.76
CA VAL A 115 -7.13 -0.57 -3.00
C VAL A 115 -7.98 -1.22 -1.92
N ARG A 116 -8.68 -2.32 -2.22
CA ARG A 116 -9.49 -3.06 -1.24
C ARG A 116 -8.63 -3.62 -0.11
N GLY A 117 -7.51 -4.27 -0.44
CA GLY A 117 -6.59 -4.82 0.54
C GLY A 117 -5.99 -3.74 1.45
N THR A 118 -5.56 -2.61 0.87
CA THR A 118 -5.03 -1.48 1.65
C THR A 118 -6.11 -0.84 2.53
N ALA A 119 -7.35 -0.69 2.04
CA ALA A 119 -8.47 -0.20 2.85
C ALA A 119 -8.80 -1.12 4.02
N CYS A 120 -8.80 -2.44 3.79
CA CYS A 120 -9.03 -3.42 4.84
C CYS A 120 -7.95 -3.35 5.93
N TRP A 121 -6.68 -3.26 5.50
CA TRP A 121 -5.55 -3.12 6.42
C TRP A 121 -5.61 -1.82 7.20
N TRP A 122 -6.02 -0.72 6.57
CA TRP A 122 -6.18 0.55 7.24
C TRP A 122 -7.15 0.48 8.42
N MET A 123 -8.28 -0.19 8.22
CA MET A 123 -9.32 -0.31 9.25
C MET A 123 -9.00 -1.37 10.33
N THR A 124 -8.32 -2.45 9.97
CA THR A 124 -8.24 -3.65 10.83
C THR A 124 -6.83 -4.12 11.18
N GLY A 125 -5.81 -3.64 10.47
CA GLY A 125 -4.45 -4.19 10.49
C GLY A 125 -4.28 -5.48 9.68
N SER A 126 -5.34 -6.03 9.07
CA SER A 126 -5.32 -7.21 8.20
C SER A 126 -5.68 -6.83 6.75
N TYR A 127 -5.04 -7.43 5.75
CA TYR A 127 -5.39 -7.20 4.35
C TYR A 127 -6.65 -7.96 3.89
N THR A 128 -7.15 -8.88 4.72
CA THR A 128 -8.29 -9.75 4.41
C THR A 128 -9.34 -9.71 5.52
N SER A 129 -10.47 -10.36 5.27
CA SER A 129 -11.62 -10.47 6.18
C SER A 129 -12.49 -9.20 6.32
N CYS A 130 -12.35 -8.23 5.41
CA CYS A 130 -13.26 -7.07 5.28
C CYS A 130 -14.27 -7.25 4.13
N ASN A 131 -14.97 -8.39 4.09
CA ASN A 131 -15.93 -8.69 3.02
C ASN A 131 -17.39 -8.44 3.41
N SER A 132 -17.69 -8.21 4.69
CA SER A 132 -19.04 -8.04 5.20
C SER A 132 -19.07 -7.10 6.42
N GLY A 133 -20.28 -6.75 6.88
CA GLY A 133 -20.49 -5.91 8.05
C GLY A 133 -19.91 -4.50 7.89
N PHE A 134 -19.50 -3.92 9.02
CA PHE A 134 -18.96 -2.57 9.06
C PHE A 134 -17.68 -2.42 8.22
N THR A 135 -16.74 -3.35 8.36
CA THR A 135 -15.45 -3.29 7.65
C THR A 135 -15.63 -3.48 6.14
N GLY A 136 -16.55 -4.35 5.71
CA GLY A 136 -16.91 -4.49 4.30
C GLY A 136 -17.53 -3.22 3.71
N THR A 137 -18.42 -2.58 4.46
CA THR A 137 -19.04 -1.29 4.06
C THR A 137 -17.98 -0.20 3.94
N TYR A 138 -17.08 -0.10 4.91
CA TYR A 138 -15.96 0.84 4.88
C TYR A 138 -15.07 0.63 3.64
N VAL A 139 -14.68 -0.61 3.35
CA VAL A 139 -13.85 -0.92 2.17
C VAL A 139 -14.57 -0.52 0.87
N GLN A 140 -15.87 -0.74 0.77
CA GLN A 140 -16.65 -0.31 -0.39
C GLN A 140 -16.66 1.22 -0.55
N GLN A 141 -16.83 1.97 0.55
CA GLN A 141 -16.76 3.43 0.54
C GLN A 141 -15.39 3.93 0.07
N VAL A 142 -14.30 3.37 0.60
CA VAL A 142 -12.94 3.74 0.18
C VAL A 142 -12.73 3.47 -1.30
N VAL A 143 -13.18 2.32 -1.83
CA VAL A 143 -13.09 2.04 -3.27
C VAL A 143 -13.86 3.07 -4.09
N GLY A 144 -15.09 3.42 -3.68
CA GLY A 144 -15.90 4.42 -4.37
C GLY A 144 -15.23 5.79 -4.40
N TYR A 145 -14.74 6.27 -3.26
CA TYR A 145 -14.00 7.54 -3.20
C TYR A 145 -12.71 7.48 -4.00
N TYR A 146 -11.97 6.37 -3.96
CA TYR A 146 -10.75 6.20 -4.74
C TYR A 146 -11.02 6.37 -6.24
N GLN A 147 -12.03 5.66 -6.76
CA GLN A 147 -12.43 5.76 -8.16
C GLN A 147 -12.87 7.18 -8.54
N GLN A 148 -13.61 7.86 -7.67
CA GLN A 148 -14.00 9.26 -7.85
C GLN A 148 -12.78 10.20 -7.91
N GLN A 149 -11.73 9.95 -7.11
CA GLN A 149 -10.51 10.75 -7.17
C GLN A 149 -9.66 10.44 -8.41
N ARG A 150 -9.72 9.19 -8.90
CA ARG A 150 -9.02 8.78 -10.13
C ARG A 150 -9.67 9.34 -11.38
N SER A 151 -10.98 9.57 -11.41
CA SER A 151 -11.69 10.14 -12.56
C SER A 151 -11.54 11.66 -12.72
N LYS A 152 -11.07 12.36 -11.69
CA LYS A 152 -10.82 13.81 -11.72
C LYS A 152 -9.45 14.19 -12.30
N ARG A 153 -8.62 13.19 -12.64
CA ARG A 153 -7.26 13.36 -13.12
C ARG A 153 -7.13 12.80 -14.53
#